data_AF-A0AAU1TT95-F1
#
_entry.id   AF-A0AAU1TT95-F1
#
_cell.length_a   1.000
_cell.length_b   1.000
_cell.length_c   1.000
_cell.angle_alpha   90.00
_cell.angle_beta   90.00
_cell.angle_gamma   90.00
#
_symmetry.space_group_name_H-M   'P 1'
#
loop_
_entity.id
_entity.type
_entity.pdbx_description
1 polymer ?
#
loop_
_entity_poly.entity_id
_entity_poly.type
_entity_poly.pdbx_seq_one_letter_code
_entity_poly.pdbx_strand_id
1 'polypeptide(L)'
;MRRSPIDGIRVHPACVEAVDVALRTLESAGRHIVDTPLPLPPADELVTAFTTLWNVGGAGTTLAESDRVEPHNRALREAARAIDSWAYAEGVRRTQQLSRRIVEGLLAGFDLLVTPSMACLPPLVGAWRTGTEDDPLRALRNSGPMGVFTSVFNVTGQPAISLPVHHDEATGLPVGIQIVAAPWREDLLLQVSHTLELVLPWAGRRPAVS
;
A
#
# COMPACT_ATOMS: atom_id res chain seq x y z
N MET A 1 0.48 11.74 -3.94
CA MET A 1 -0.68 11.60 -3.02
C MET A 1 -0.20 11.67 -1.58
N ARG A 2 -0.65 12.67 -0.79
CA ARG A 2 -0.22 12.88 0.61
C ARG A 2 -1.23 12.41 1.66
N ARG A 3 -2.47 12.17 1.25
CA ARG A 3 -3.56 11.71 2.11
C ARG A 3 -3.83 10.23 1.87
N SER A 4 -4.30 9.55 2.91
CA SER A 4 -4.76 8.17 2.79
C SER A 4 -5.92 8.09 1.79
N PRO A 5 -5.95 7.06 0.92
CA PRO A 5 -7.11 6.77 0.08
C PRO A 5 -8.27 6.11 0.86
N ILE A 6 -8.01 5.71 2.11
CA ILE A 6 -9.00 5.09 3.01
C ILE A 6 -9.28 6.02 4.20
N ASP A 7 -10.56 6.22 4.48
CA ASP A 7 -11.03 7.07 5.57
C ASP A 7 -10.58 6.57 6.95
N GLY A 8 -10.35 7.51 7.87
CA GLY A 8 -9.95 7.21 9.26
C GLY A 8 -8.47 6.83 9.44
N ILE A 9 -7.70 6.60 8.37
CA ILE A 9 -6.26 6.37 8.45
C ILE A 9 -5.51 7.71 8.30
N ARG A 10 -4.92 8.18 9.39
CA ARG A 10 -4.04 9.35 9.39
C ARG A 10 -2.65 8.97 8.87
N VAL A 11 -2.12 9.80 7.97
CA VAL A 11 -0.75 9.68 7.48
C VAL A 11 0.20 10.40 8.44
N HIS A 12 1.26 9.73 8.86
CA HIS A 12 2.28 10.28 9.73
C HIS A 12 3.02 11.44 9.03
N PRO A 13 3.33 12.55 9.73
CA PRO A 13 3.99 13.71 9.12
C PRO A 13 5.28 13.37 8.36
N ALA A 14 6.17 12.55 8.93
CA ALA A 14 7.40 12.13 8.26
C ALA A 14 7.15 11.39 6.92
N CYS A 15 6.03 10.65 6.81
CA CYS A 15 5.64 9.98 5.56
C CYS A 15 5.21 11.00 4.48
N VAL A 16 4.55 12.09 4.88
CA VAL A 16 4.20 13.20 3.99
C VAL A 16 5.47 13.94 3.56
N GLU A 17 6.36 14.23 4.51
CA GLU A 17 7.62 14.90 4.25
C GLU A 17 8.52 14.12 3.30
N ALA A 18 8.59 12.79 3.43
CA ALA A 18 9.31 11.93 2.51
C ALA A 18 8.83 12.09 1.05
N VAL A 19 7.51 12.21 0.85
CA VAL A 19 6.93 12.50 -0.48
C VAL A 19 7.32 13.88 -0.95
N ASP A 20 7.27 14.89 -0.08
CA ASP A 20 7.63 16.27 -0.44
C ASP A 20 9.12 16.39 -0.83
N VAL A 21 10.01 15.71 -0.12
CA VAL A 21 11.43 15.60 -0.46
C VAL A 21 11.57 15.00 -1.87
N ALA A 22 10.92 13.87 -2.13
CA ALA A 22 10.99 13.21 -3.43
C ALA A 22 10.46 14.08 -4.57
N LEU A 23 9.31 14.73 -4.37
CA LEU A 23 8.70 15.60 -5.38
C LEU A 23 9.60 16.80 -5.70
N ARG A 24 10.17 17.46 -4.69
CA ARG A 24 11.13 18.58 -4.90
C ARG A 24 12.38 18.13 -5.65
N THR A 25 12.89 16.94 -5.34
CA THR A 25 14.04 16.36 -6.06
C THR A 25 13.70 16.11 -7.52
N LEU A 26 12.54 15.50 -7.80
CA LEU A 26 12.10 15.24 -9.17
C LEU A 26 11.85 16.53 -9.94
N GLU A 27 11.24 17.54 -9.33
CA GLU A 27 11.04 18.86 -9.91
C GLU A 27 12.37 19.53 -10.26
N SER A 28 13.34 19.49 -9.34
CA SER A 28 14.70 20.02 -9.55
C SER A 28 15.45 19.28 -10.67
N ALA A 29 15.12 18.00 -10.90
CA ALA A 29 15.61 17.21 -12.02
C ALA A 29 14.82 17.43 -13.34
N GLY A 30 13.94 18.45 -13.38
CA GLY A 30 13.20 18.86 -14.57
C GLY A 30 11.91 18.07 -14.81
N ARG A 31 11.39 17.33 -13.83
CA ARG A 31 10.10 16.62 -13.95
C ARG A 31 8.95 17.57 -13.64
N HIS A 32 7.89 17.51 -14.45
CA HIS A 32 6.69 18.28 -14.19
C HIS A 32 5.85 17.62 -13.09
N ILE A 33 5.54 18.36 -12.03
CA ILE A 33 4.75 17.86 -10.91
C ILE A 33 3.33 18.39 -11.03
N VAL A 34 2.36 17.48 -10.99
CA VAL A 34 0.93 17.82 -10.97
C VAL A 34 0.33 17.36 -9.65
N ASP A 35 -0.21 18.30 -8.89
CA ASP A 35 -1.02 17.98 -7.72
C ASP A 35 -2.50 17.96 -8.12
N THR A 36 -3.06 16.76 -8.19
CA THR A 36 -4.46 16.55 -8.54
C THR A 36 -5.06 15.41 -7.73
N PRO A 37 -6.37 15.47 -7.39
CA PRO A 37 -7.06 14.31 -6.88
C PRO A 37 -6.99 13.15 -7.88
N LEU A 38 -6.54 11.97 -7.41
CA LEU A 38 -6.68 10.77 -8.22
C LEU A 38 -8.16 10.39 -8.31
N PRO A 39 -8.62 9.84 -9.45
CA PRO A 39 -9.99 9.40 -9.65
C PRO A 39 -10.25 8.05 -8.93
N LEU A 40 -9.78 7.92 -7.69
CA LEU A 40 -10.04 6.75 -6.84
C LEU A 40 -11.54 6.67 -6.53
N PRO A 41 -12.11 5.46 -6.45
CA PRO A 41 -13.49 5.29 -5.99
C PRO A 41 -13.58 5.59 -4.48
N PRO A 42 -14.78 5.55 -3.90
CA PRO A 42 -14.97 5.58 -2.46
C PRO A 42 -14.12 4.55 -1.70
N ALA A 43 -13.71 4.90 -0.47
CA ALA A 43 -12.81 4.09 0.35
C ALA A 43 -13.38 2.70 0.68
N ASP A 44 -14.68 2.61 0.93
CA ASP A 44 -15.39 1.35 1.18
C ASP A 44 -15.37 0.42 -0.04
N GLU A 45 -15.45 0.99 -1.25
CA GLU A 45 -15.33 0.23 -2.50
C GLU A 45 -13.91 -0.32 -2.66
N LEU A 46 -12.87 0.47 -2.39
CA LEU A 46 -11.46 0.01 -2.41
C LEU A 46 -11.22 -1.14 -1.43
N VAL A 47 -11.67 -0.96 -0.18
CA VAL A 47 -11.49 -1.97 0.88
C VAL A 47 -12.24 -3.24 0.53
N THR A 48 -13.49 -3.13 0.09
CA THR A 48 -14.32 -4.29 -0.25
C THR A 48 -13.76 -5.04 -1.45
N ALA A 49 -13.34 -4.34 -2.51
CA ALA A 49 -12.74 -4.95 -3.70
C ALA A 49 -11.48 -5.74 -3.36
N PHE A 50 -10.58 -5.15 -2.57
CA PHE A 50 -9.37 -5.82 -2.12
C PHE A 50 -9.68 -7.01 -1.20
N THR A 51 -10.40 -6.78 -0.09
CA THR A 51 -10.57 -7.78 0.97
C THR A 51 -11.37 -9.00 0.53
N THR A 52 -12.37 -8.83 -0.35
CA THR A 52 -13.15 -9.95 -0.88
C THR A 52 -12.27 -10.93 -1.64
N LEU A 53 -11.50 -10.45 -2.62
CA LEU A 53 -10.67 -11.33 -3.45
C LEU A 53 -9.43 -11.85 -2.73
N TRP A 54 -8.76 -10.99 -1.96
CA TRP A 54 -7.59 -11.37 -1.18
C TRP A 54 -7.91 -12.47 -0.18
N ASN A 55 -9.02 -12.35 0.56
CA ASN A 55 -9.35 -13.30 1.62
C ASN A 55 -9.83 -14.67 1.08
N VAL A 56 -10.54 -14.69 -0.07
CA VAL A 56 -11.05 -15.95 -0.68
C VAL A 56 -9.94 -16.97 -0.93
N GLY A 57 -8.72 -16.52 -1.24
CA GLY A 57 -7.57 -17.42 -1.41
C GLY A 57 -7.30 -18.33 -0.21
N GLY A 58 -7.63 -17.86 1.01
CA GLY A 58 -7.48 -18.65 2.24
C GLY A 58 -8.57 -19.71 2.47
N ALA A 59 -9.70 -19.66 1.76
CA ALA A 59 -10.83 -20.56 1.98
C ALA A 59 -10.48 -22.04 1.73
N GLY A 60 -9.61 -22.28 0.75
CA GLY A 60 -9.11 -23.59 0.35
C GLY A 60 -7.97 -24.13 1.22
N THR A 61 -7.39 -23.30 2.09
CA THR A 61 -6.28 -23.73 2.95
C THR A 61 -6.76 -24.81 3.93
N THR A 62 -6.10 -25.96 3.89
CA THR A 62 -6.36 -27.05 4.84
C THR A 62 -5.67 -26.74 6.15
N LEU A 63 -6.42 -26.75 7.26
CA LEU A 63 -5.88 -26.58 8.60
C LEU A 63 -5.82 -27.95 9.27
N ALA A 64 -4.66 -28.61 9.20
CA ALA A 64 -4.47 -29.96 9.76
C ALA A 64 -4.71 -29.99 11.28
N GLU A 65 -4.25 -28.96 11.98
CA GLU A 65 -4.43 -28.76 13.43
C GLU A 65 -5.04 -27.39 13.63
N SER A 66 -6.37 -27.30 13.41
CA SER A 66 -7.03 -26.00 13.36
C SER A 66 -6.83 -25.21 14.65
N ASP A 67 -6.82 -25.85 15.81
CA ASP A 67 -6.61 -25.29 17.16
C ASP A 67 -5.22 -24.65 17.35
N ARG A 68 -4.22 -25.04 16.56
CA ARG A 68 -2.85 -24.48 16.62
C ARG A 68 -2.63 -23.27 15.72
N VAL A 69 -3.64 -22.88 14.96
CA VAL A 69 -3.60 -21.70 14.09
C VAL A 69 -3.97 -20.45 14.89
N GLU A 70 -3.25 -19.34 14.64
CA GLU A 70 -3.57 -18.05 15.26
C GLU A 70 -5.05 -17.68 15.04
N PRO A 71 -5.77 -17.16 16.07
CA PRO A 71 -7.20 -16.87 15.98
C PRO A 71 -7.60 -16.01 14.78
N HIS A 72 -6.76 -15.03 14.41
CA HIS A 72 -6.98 -14.18 13.24
C HIS A 72 -7.08 -14.96 11.93
N ASN A 73 -6.17 -15.92 11.71
CA ASN A 73 -6.15 -16.73 10.50
C ASN A 73 -7.37 -17.65 10.40
N ARG A 74 -7.85 -18.18 11.54
CA ARG A 74 -9.10 -18.93 11.59
C ARG A 74 -10.30 -18.05 11.21
N ALA A 75 -10.41 -16.87 11.83
CA ALA A 75 -11.51 -15.93 11.57
C ALA A 75 -11.54 -15.46 10.11
N LEU A 76 -10.37 -15.14 9.53
CA LEU A 76 -10.25 -14.78 8.11
C LEU A 76 -10.71 -15.91 7.19
N ARG A 77 -10.29 -17.15 7.47
CA ARG A 77 -10.68 -18.31 6.67
C ARG A 77 -12.17 -18.63 6.78
N GLU A 78 -12.77 -18.51 7.96
CA GLU A 78 -14.21 -18.65 8.15
C GLU A 78 -14.97 -17.59 7.35
N ALA A 79 -14.54 -16.32 7.43
CA ALA A 79 -15.10 -15.25 6.62
C ALA A 79 -14.92 -15.51 5.11
N ALA A 80 -13.79 -16.07 4.69
CA ALA A 80 -13.53 -16.42 3.29
C ALA A 80 -14.49 -17.51 2.79
N ARG A 81 -14.78 -18.51 3.62
CA ARG A 81 -15.72 -19.61 3.31
C ARG A 81 -17.18 -19.18 3.29
N ALA A 82 -17.51 -18.07 3.95
CA ALA A 82 -18.85 -17.51 3.95
C ALA A 82 -19.18 -16.72 2.66
N ILE A 83 -18.19 -16.46 1.80
CA ILE A 83 -18.39 -15.76 0.52
C ILE A 83 -19.00 -16.74 -0.48
N ASP A 84 -20.22 -16.45 -0.93
CA ASP A 84 -20.88 -17.24 -1.96
C ASP A 84 -20.35 -16.95 -3.39
N SER A 85 -20.74 -17.81 -4.34
CA SER A 85 -20.28 -17.71 -5.73
C SER A 85 -20.68 -16.40 -6.42
N TRP A 86 -21.82 -15.81 -6.07
CA TRP A 86 -22.29 -14.57 -6.67
C TRP A 86 -21.52 -13.37 -6.12
N ALA A 87 -21.37 -13.29 -4.80
CA ALA A 87 -20.56 -12.29 -4.12
C ALA A 87 -19.12 -12.31 -4.64
N TYR A 88 -18.55 -13.50 -4.87
CA TYR A 88 -17.24 -13.64 -5.51
C TYR A 88 -17.23 -13.08 -6.94
N ALA A 89 -18.15 -13.52 -7.82
CA ALA A 89 -18.21 -13.08 -9.21
C ALA A 89 -18.40 -11.55 -9.32
N GLU A 90 -19.26 -10.99 -8.47
CA GLU A 90 -19.48 -9.55 -8.37
C GLU A 90 -18.22 -8.81 -7.86
N GLY A 91 -17.52 -9.38 -6.86
CA GLY A 91 -16.24 -8.87 -6.38
C GLY A 91 -15.18 -8.82 -7.47
N VAL A 92 -15.06 -9.87 -8.29
CA VAL A 92 -14.17 -9.91 -9.46
C VAL A 92 -14.54 -8.81 -10.45
N ARG A 93 -15.82 -8.68 -10.80
CA ARG A 93 -16.31 -7.67 -11.75
C ARG A 93 -15.99 -6.24 -11.29
N ARG A 94 -16.25 -5.93 -10.02
CA ARG A 94 -15.96 -4.60 -9.42
C ARG A 94 -14.46 -4.30 -9.43
N THR A 95 -13.65 -5.26 -9.01
CA THR A 95 -12.18 -5.16 -9.01
C THR A 95 -11.63 -4.86 -10.40
N GLN A 96 -12.14 -5.53 -11.44
CA GLN A 96 -11.73 -5.26 -12.82
C GLN A 96 -12.16 -3.88 -13.32
N GLN A 97 -13.35 -3.41 -12.93
CA GLN A 97 -13.80 -2.05 -13.27
C GLN A 97 -12.95 -0.98 -12.59
N LEU A 98 -12.65 -1.18 -11.31
CA LEU A 98 -11.77 -0.33 -10.54
C LEU A 98 -10.37 -0.25 -11.16
N SER A 99 -9.79 -1.40 -11.49
CA SER A 99 -8.48 -1.49 -12.13
C SER A 99 -8.43 -0.68 -13.42
N ARG A 100 -9.41 -0.83 -14.32
CA ARG A 100 -9.48 -0.03 -15.55
C ARG A 100 -9.53 1.47 -15.27
N ARG A 101 -10.39 1.93 -14.36
CA ARG A 101 -10.53 3.36 -14.04
C ARG A 101 -9.22 3.99 -13.54
N ILE A 102 -8.50 3.28 -12.66
CA ILE A 102 -7.24 3.77 -12.09
C ILE A 102 -6.14 3.78 -13.16
N VAL A 103 -6.03 2.69 -13.93
CA VAL A 103 -5.02 2.55 -15.00
C VAL A 103 -5.25 3.59 -16.11
N GLU A 104 -6.49 3.78 -16.55
CA GLU A 104 -6.87 4.81 -17.51
C GLU A 104 -6.49 6.20 -17.01
N GLY A 105 -6.70 6.50 -15.73
CA GLY A 105 -6.33 7.79 -15.13
C GLY A 105 -4.84 8.09 -15.22
N LEU A 106 -3.97 7.10 -15.01
CA LEU A 106 -2.53 7.28 -15.21
C LEU A 106 -2.18 7.41 -16.70
N LEU A 107 -2.67 6.51 -17.54
CA LEU A 107 -2.44 6.56 -18.99
C LEU A 107 -2.96 7.85 -19.67
N ALA A 108 -3.96 8.51 -19.08
CA ALA A 108 -4.58 9.72 -19.64
C ALA A 108 -3.77 11.01 -19.44
N GLY A 109 -2.72 11.01 -18.61
CA GLY A 109 -1.94 12.25 -18.42
C GLY A 109 -0.80 12.21 -17.39
N PHE A 110 -0.51 11.05 -16.79
CA PHE A 110 0.53 10.93 -15.78
C PHE A 110 1.41 9.71 -16.03
N ASP A 111 2.71 9.93 -16.12
CA ASP A 111 3.63 8.79 -16.28
C ASP A 111 3.84 8.02 -14.97
N LEU A 112 3.82 8.74 -13.84
CA LEU A 112 4.13 8.20 -12.52
C LEU A 112 3.24 8.82 -11.42
N LEU A 113 2.94 8.03 -10.41
CA LEU A 113 2.35 8.47 -9.15
C LEU A 113 3.35 8.28 -8.00
N VAL A 114 3.51 9.32 -7.17
CA VAL A 114 4.33 9.26 -5.96
C VAL A 114 3.43 9.28 -4.71
N THR A 115 3.57 8.32 -3.81
CA THR A 115 2.86 8.22 -2.53
C THR A 115 3.83 7.89 -1.40
N PRO A 116 3.45 7.95 -0.12
CA PRO A 116 4.17 7.21 0.91
C PRO A 116 4.11 5.71 0.63
N SER A 117 5.10 4.95 1.10
CA SER A 117 4.98 3.48 1.13
C SER A 117 4.02 3.01 2.23
N MET A 118 4.08 3.64 3.40
CA MET A 118 3.20 3.38 4.54
C MET A 118 2.60 4.71 5.04
N ALA A 119 1.45 4.64 5.72
CA ALA A 119 0.87 5.77 6.41
C ALA A 119 1.44 5.99 7.82
N CYS A 120 2.26 5.07 8.32
CA CYS A 120 2.88 5.15 9.65
C CYS A 120 4.40 4.91 9.56
N LEU A 121 5.11 5.26 10.64
CA LEU A 121 6.47 4.76 10.87
C LEU A 121 6.45 3.24 11.07
N PRO A 122 7.59 2.54 10.90
CA PRO A 122 7.72 1.14 11.30
C PRO A 122 7.18 0.94 12.72
N PRO A 123 6.11 0.14 12.92
CA PRO A 123 5.51 0.01 14.23
C PRO A 123 6.39 -0.82 15.16
N LEU A 124 6.20 -0.66 16.47
CA LEU A 124 6.85 -1.49 17.46
C LEU A 124 6.43 -2.96 17.31
N VAL A 125 7.34 -3.87 17.69
CA VAL A 125 7.07 -5.30 17.73
C VAL A 125 5.82 -5.57 18.57
N GLY A 126 4.89 -6.34 18.00
CA GLY A 126 3.62 -6.69 18.66
C GLY A 126 2.49 -5.67 18.51
N ALA A 127 2.72 -4.49 17.93
CA ALA A 127 1.70 -3.44 17.81
C ALA A 127 0.40 -3.91 17.12
N TRP A 128 0.50 -4.85 16.17
CA TRP A 128 -0.65 -5.39 15.46
C TRP A 128 -1.54 -6.32 16.33
N ARG A 129 -1.01 -6.86 17.44
CA ARG A 129 -1.73 -7.76 18.36
C ARG A 129 -2.61 -7.03 19.39
N THR A 130 -2.46 -5.72 19.51
CA THR A 130 -3.24 -4.93 20.47
C THR A 130 -4.74 -5.12 20.23
N GLY A 131 -5.45 -5.63 21.24
CA GLY A 131 -6.91 -5.85 21.20
C GLY A 131 -7.36 -7.03 20.32
N THR A 132 -6.47 -7.93 19.92
CA THR A 132 -6.86 -9.13 19.14
C THR A 132 -7.54 -10.20 19.99
N GLU A 133 -7.42 -10.12 21.32
CA GLU A 133 -8.14 -10.99 22.26
C GLU A 133 -9.66 -10.74 22.21
N ASP A 134 -10.07 -9.49 21.98
CA ASP A 134 -11.49 -9.10 21.90
C ASP A 134 -12.08 -9.28 20.50
N ASP A 135 -11.27 -9.07 19.46
CA ASP A 135 -11.67 -9.16 18.06
C ASP A 135 -10.53 -9.77 17.24
N PRO A 136 -10.65 -11.03 16.76
CA PRO A 136 -9.58 -11.66 15.98
C PRO A 136 -9.32 -10.93 14.66
N LEU A 137 -10.24 -10.11 14.13
CA LEU A 137 -10.04 -9.30 12.92
C LEU A 137 -9.34 -7.96 13.20
N ARG A 138 -9.09 -7.62 14.48
CA ARG A 138 -8.38 -6.40 14.88
C ARG A 138 -6.97 -6.36 14.28
N ALA A 139 -6.31 -7.51 14.13
CA ALA A 139 -4.99 -7.62 13.50
C ALA A 139 -4.97 -7.01 12.09
N LEU A 140 -5.97 -7.33 11.25
CA LEU A 140 -6.10 -6.75 9.92
C LEU A 140 -6.32 -5.23 9.99
N ARG A 141 -7.16 -4.75 10.91
CA ARG A 141 -7.40 -3.30 11.07
C ARG A 141 -6.15 -2.56 11.53
N ASN A 142 -5.41 -3.11 12.49
CA ASN A 142 -4.15 -2.56 12.97
C ASN A 142 -3.08 -2.54 11.86
N SER A 143 -3.18 -3.43 10.88
CA SER A 143 -2.29 -3.45 9.71
C SER A 143 -2.63 -2.41 8.64
N GLY A 144 -3.82 -1.80 8.69
CA GLY A 144 -4.31 -0.84 7.69
C GLY A 144 -3.30 0.25 7.34
N PRO A 145 -2.73 0.98 8.32
CA PRO A 145 -1.73 2.02 8.04
C PRO A 145 -0.46 1.54 7.31
N MET A 146 -0.10 0.26 7.43
CA MET A 146 1.07 -0.31 6.73
C MET A 146 0.76 -0.66 5.27
N GLY A 147 -0.49 -1.03 4.95
CA GLY A 147 -0.88 -1.52 3.62
C GLY A 147 -1.71 -0.55 2.78
N VAL A 148 -2.15 0.59 3.34
CA VAL A 148 -3.17 1.44 2.71
C VAL A 148 -2.75 2.02 1.35
N PHE A 149 -1.45 2.29 1.17
CA PHE A 149 -0.94 2.85 -0.09
C PHE A 149 -0.53 1.78 -1.10
N THR A 150 -0.36 0.52 -0.69
CA THR A 150 0.16 -0.55 -1.56
C THR A 150 -0.92 -1.49 -2.05
N SER A 151 -1.97 -1.72 -1.25
CA SER A 151 -3.02 -2.70 -1.53
C SER A 151 -3.77 -2.45 -2.84
N VAL A 152 -4.01 -1.19 -3.20
CA VAL A 152 -4.68 -0.83 -4.46
C VAL A 152 -3.88 -1.28 -5.68
N PHE A 153 -2.54 -1.25 -5.63
CA PHE A 153 -1.71 -1.62 -6.77
C PHE A 153 -1.54 -3.15 -6.92
N ASN A 154 -1.75 -3.92 -5.84
CA ASN A 154 -1.94 -5.38 -5.94
C ASN A 154 -3.20 -5.74 -6.73
N VAL A 155 -4.24 -4.90 -6.63
CA VAL A 155 -5.50 -5.08 -7.37
C VAL A 155 -5.35 -4.65 -8.82
N THR A 156 -4.70 -3.51 -9.07
CA THR A 156 -4.59 -2.97 -10.43
C THR A 156 -3.46 -3.60 -11.24
N GLY A 157 -2.49 -4.25 -10.60
CA GLY A 157 -1.39 -4.97 -11.24
C GLY A 157 -0.29 -4.07 -11.79
N GLN A 158 -0.27 -2.80 -11.40
CA GLN A 158 0.71 -1.84 -11.88
C GLN A 158 2.07 -2.03 -11.19
N PRO A 159 3.19 -1.80 -11.90
CA PRO A 159 4.51 -1.85 -11.27
C PRO A 159 4.65 -0.70 -10.26
N ALA A 160 5.09 -1.06 -9.06
CA ALA A 160 5.35 -0.15 -7.96
C ALA A 160 6.68 -0.48 -7.27
N ILE A 161 7.42 0.54 -6.84
CA ILE A 161 8.69 0.39 -6.13
C ILE A 161 8.69 1.25 -4.87
N SER A 162 9.25 0.71 -3.78
CA SER A 162 9.48 1.45 -2.54
C SER A 162 10.94 1.91 -2.46
N LEU A 163 11.16 3.19 -2.22
CA LEU A 163 12.49 3.78 -2.09
C LEU A 163 12.66 4.43 -0.71
N PRO A 164 13.74 4.12 0.01
CA PRO A 164 14.01 4.74 1.30
C PRO A 164 14.62 6.12 1.05
N VAL A 165 13.80 7.15 0.83
CA VAL A 165 14.34 8.50 0.52
C VAL A 165 14.51 9.36 1.77
N HIS A 166 13.93 8.96 2.90
CA HIS A 166 13.85 9.79 4.10
C HIS A 166 13.99 8.97 5.38
N HIS A 167 14.08 9.66 6.51
CA HIS A 167 14.02 9.08 7.85
C HIS A 167 13.32 10.07 8.77
N ASP A 168 12.66 9.55 9.79
CA ASP A 168 12.06 10.39 10.82
C ASP A 168 13.17 10.95 11.72
N GLU A 169 13.26 12.27 11.86
CA GLU A 169 14.35 12.92 12.61
C GLU A 169 14.33 12.58 14.10
N ALA A 170 13.14 12.37 14.68
CA ALA A 170 12.99 12.11 16.11
C ALA A 170 13.40 10.68 16.50
N THR A 171 13.08 9.71 15.65
CA THR A 171 13.30 8.28 15.93
C THR A 171 14.47 7.66 15.15
N GLY A 172 14.91 8.32 14.08
CA GLY A 172 15.88 7.78 13.12
C GLY A 172 15.34 6.65 12.25
N LEU A 173 14.04 6.33 12.34
CA LEU A 173 13.45 5.22 11.59
C LEU A 173 13.35 5.55 10.08
N PRO A 174 13.59 4.58 9.19
CA PRO A 174 13.51 4.81 7.75
C PRO A 174 12.07 5.09 7.32
N VAL A 175 11.93 6.04 6.39
CA VAL A 175 10.64 6.41 5.79
C VAL A 175 10.73 6.31 4.27
N GLY A 176 9.91 5.43 3.72
CA GLY A 176 9.88 5.14 2.28
C GLY A 176 8.78 5.90 1.53
N ILE A 177 9.08 6.25 0.29
CA ILE A 177 8.06 6.61 -0.71
C ILE A 177 7.80 5.41 -1.59
N GLN A 178 6.62 5.36 -2.19
CA GLN A 178 6.27 4.45 -3.27
C GLN A 178 6.11 5.25 -4.56
N ILE A 179 6.69 4.74 -5.65
CA ILE A 179 6.46 5.23 -7.00
C ILE A 179 5.71 4.16 -7.77
N VAL A 180 4.69 4.55 -8.52
CA VAL A 180 3.87 3.64 -9.33
C VAL A 180 3.85 4.14 -10.76
N ALA A 181 4.06 3.25 -11.72
CA ALA A 181 3.97 3.57 -13.14
C ALA A 181 2.72 2.96 -13.78
N ALA A 182 2.47 3.31 -15.04
CA ALA A 182 1.51 2.59 -15.87
C ALA A 182 1.93 1.10 -16.05
N PRO A 183 1.00 0.20 -16.41
CA PRO A 183 1.34 -1.20 -16.69
C PRO A 183 2.50 -1.32 -17.68
N TRP A 184 3.43 -2.24 -17.40
CA TRP A 184 4.60 -2.54 -18.24
C TRP A 184 5.63 -1.42 -18.38
N ARG A 185 5.60 -0.43 -17.47
CA ARG A 185 6.53 0.72 -17.44
C ARG A 185 7.59 0.64 -16.35
N GLU A 186 8.05 -0.58 -16.04
CA GLU A 186 9.18 -0.82 -15.15
C GLU A 186 10.45 -0.10 -15.64
N ASP A 187 10.60 0.07 -16.96
CA ASP A 187 11.68 0.86 -17.57
C ASP A 187 11.73 2.29 -17.01
N LEU A 188 10.60 2.98 -17.02
CA LEU A 188 10.47 4.34 -16.52
C LEU A 188 10.59 4.38 -15.00
N LEU A 189 9.93 3.42 -14.33
CA LEU A 189 9.94 3.31 -12.89
C LEU A 189 11.38 3.21 -12.37
N LEU A 190 12.20 2.35 -12.98
CA LEU A 190 13.61 2.17 -12.60
C LEU A 190 14.46 3.40 -12.97
N GLN A 191 14.24 4.04 -14.12
CA GLN A 191 14.97 5.26 -14.51
C GLN A 191 14.75 6.41 -13.52
N VAL A 192 13.50 6.63 -13.10
CA VAL A 192 13.19 7.68 -12.12
C VAL A 192 13.67 7.31 -10.72
N SER A 193 13.57 6.03 -10.35
CA SER A 193 14.12 5.54 -9.08
C SER A 193 15.63 5.75 -8.99
N HIS A 194 16.35 5.48 -10.07
CA HIS A 194 17.79 5.71 -10.14
C HIS A 194 18.14 7.21 -10.05
N THR A 195 17.33 8.09 -10.64
CA THR A 195 17.51 9.54 -10.50
C THR A 195 17.42 9.95 -9.02
N LEU A 196 16.43 9.43 -8.28
CA LEU A 196 16.31 9.69 -6.85
C LEU A 196 17.46 9.08 -6.05
N GLU A 197 17.93 7.87 -6.40
CA GLU A 197 19.07 7.23 -5.74
C GLU A 197 20.36 8.06 -5.85
N LEU A 198 20.61 8.65 -7.02
CA LEU A 198 21.79 9.49 -7.25
C LEU A 198 21.75 10.80 -6.45
N VAL A 199 20.58 11.41 -6.31
CA VAL A 199 20.43 12.71 -5.62
C VAL A 199 20.23 12.55 -4.11
N LEU A 200 19.58 11.47 -3.68
CA LEU A 200 19.28 11.15 -2.29
C LEU A 200 19.95 9.83 -1.88
N PRO A 201 21.29 9.74 -1.88
CA PRO A 201 21.98 8.48 -1.67
C PRO A 201 21.69 7.89 -0.29
N TRP A 202 21.14 6.68 -0.26
CA TRP A 202 20.79 5.99 0.98
C TRP A 202 21.75 4.86 1.36
N ALA A 203 22.64 4.43 0.46
CA ALA A 203 23.55 3.31 0.68
C ALA A 203 24.49 3.48 1.89
N GLY A 204 24.78 4.74 2.27
CA GLY A 204 25.59 5.06 3.46
C GLY A 204 24.82 4.99 4.79
N ARG A 205 23.48 4.93 4.77
CA ARG A 205 22.66 4.86 5.97
C ARG A 205 22.57 3.42 6.43
N ARG A 206 23.19 3.11 7.57
CA ARG A 206 23.24 1.77 8.14
C ARG A 206 22.39 1.68 9.41
N PRO A 207 21.70 0.55 9.63
CA PRO A 207 21.07 0.30 10.92
C PRO A 207 22.12 0.17 12.02
N ALA A 208 21.73 0.42 13.27
CA ALA A 208 22.61 0.24 14.44
C ALA A 208 23.00 -1.24 14.67
N VAL A 209 22.24 -2.16 14.08
CA VAL A 209 22.50 -3.61 14.08
C VAL A 209 22.63 -4.04 12.63
N SER A 210 23.84 -4.39 12.21
CA SER A 210 24.20 -4.77 10.83
C SER A 210 25.07 -6.01 10.81
#